data_AF-A0A9W6UDF5-F1
#
_entry.id   AF-A0A9W6UDF5-F1
#
_cell.length_a   1.000
_cell.length_b   1.000
_cell.length_c   1.000
_cell.angle_alpha   90.00
_cell.angle_beta   90.00
_cell.angle_gamma   90.00
#
_symmetry.space_group_name_H-M   'P 1'
#
loop_
_entity.id
_entity.type
_entity.pdbx_description
1 polymer ?
#
loop_
_entity_poly.entity_id
_entity_poly.type
_entity_poly.pdbx_seq_one_letter_code
_entity_poly.pdbx_strand_id
1 'polypeptide(L)'
;MSAAPPAKKPRVGGGPGRGVCIVGVARTPCGSLQGKLSGLKASELAGLAIKGEASRQNTAYILGAKSEDGLFDAFENVPMGDIAEECARKSDVSREDQDAYAAESYRRALEATKTGKFKREVIEVQVPPVKRGAAPQTVTEDEEVVAREVNVASLSKLRPCFKPSEDFGPTVTAGNASPISDGAAALVLMSREKVEALGLSSNVQAIVRSFADAEQEPRLFTTSPSLAIPKALVNAGIRQDAVDFFEINEAFSVVACANMKLLALDAAKVNVYGGTFVAVQAKCL
;
A
#
# COMPACT_ATOMS: atom_id res chain seq x y z
N MET A 1 51.64 2.34 -13.84
CA MET A 1 50.55 2.19 -14.82
C MET A 1 50.28 0.70 -14.99
N SER A 2 49.17 0.20 -14.43
CA SER A 2 48.65 -1.12 -14.75
C SER A 2 47.13 -1.00 -14.73
N ALA A 3 46.52 -1.11 -15.90
CA ALA A 3 45.11 -0.89 -16.11
C ALA A 3 44.30 -2.03 -15.50
N ALA A 4 43.21 -1.68 -14.79
CA ALA A 4 42.23 -2.65 -14.32
C ALA A 4 41.59 -3.39 -15.51
N PRO A 5 41.33 -4.70 -15.41
CA PRO A 5 40.74 -5.48 -16.49
C PRO A 5 39.28 -5.04 -16.75
N PRO A 6 38.78 -5.16 -17.99
CA PRO A 6 37.46 -4.68 -18.34
C PRO A 6 36.35 -5.47 -17.65
N ALA A 7 35.28 -4.76 -17.28
CA ALA A 7 34.09 -5.32 -16.66
C ALA A 7 33.47 -6.42 -17.54
N LYS A 8 33.22 -7.59 -16.95
CA LYS A 8 32.48 -8.69 -17.61
C LYS A 8 31.05 -8.22 -17.89
N LYS A 9 30.63 -8.28 -19.16
CA LYS A 9 29.23 -8.11 -19.56
C LYS A 9 28.33 -9.11 -18.81
N PRO A 10 27.10 -8.72 -18.44
CA PRO A 10 26.16 -9.64 -17.81
C PRO A 10 25.87 -10.80 -18.77
N ARG A 11 26.00 -12.03 -18.28
CA ARG A 11 25.59 -13.22 -19.02
C ARG A 11 24.07 -13.23 -19.10
N VAL A 12 23.52 -12.99 -20.29
CA VAL A 12 22.12 -13.31 -20.61
C VAL A 12 22.07 -14.82 -20.85
N GLY A 13 21.86 -15.58 -19.77
CA GLY A 13 21.58 -17.00 -19.83
C GLY A 13 20.10 -17.21 -20.14
N GLY A 14 19.76 -17.45 -21.41
CA GLY A 14 18.47 -17.97 -21.83
C GLY A 14 18.42 -19.49 -21.62
N GLY A 15 17.46 -19.95 -20.82
CA GLY A 15 17.09 -21.36 -20.70
C GLY A 15 15.56 -21.48 -20.53
N PRO A 16 14.90 -22.48 -21.15
CA PRO A 16 13.45 -22.65 -21.08
C PRO A 16 13.09 -23.26 -19.72
N GLY A 17 12.24 -22.58 -18.95
CA GLY A 17 11.80 -23.06 -17.64
C GLY A 17 11.79 -21.99 -16.56
N ARG A 18 11.23 -20.79 -16.83
CA ARG A 18 10.97 -19.83 -15.74
C ARG A 18 9.82 -20.34 -14.89
N GLY A 19 10.20 -20.97 -13.78
CA GLY A 19 9.33 -21.50 -12.74
C GLY A 19 8.53 -20.41 -12.03
N VAL A 20 7.54 -20.88 -11.28
CA VAL A 20 6.70 -20.12 -10.36
C VAL A 20 7.52 -19.03 -9.67
N CYS A 21 7.09 -17.79 -9.79
CA CYS A 21 7.69 -16.67 -9.09
C CYS A 21 6.69 -16.20 -8.03
N ILE A 22 7.03 -16.38 -6.76
CA ILE A 22 6.40 -15.59 -5.69
C ILE A 22 6.95 -14.18 -5.88
N VAL A 23 6.11 -13.25 -6.34
CA VAL A 23 6.50 -11.84 -6.53
C VAL A 23 5.53 -11.02 -5.71
N GLY A 24 6.09 -10.33 -4.72
CA GLY A 24 5.35 -9.39 -3.87
C GLY A 24 5.36 -9.84 -2.41
N VAL A 25 6.23 -9.21 -1.63
CA VAL A 25 5.99 -8.95 -0.21
C VAL A 25 5.90 -7.44 -0.13
N ALA A 26 4.69 -6.90 0.05
CA ALA A 26 4.52 -5.49 0.35
C ALA A 26 4.66 -5.32 1.86
N ARG A 27 5.60 -4.47 2.27
CA ARG A 27 5.76 -3.98 3.65
C ARG A 27 5.78 -2.47 3.58
N THR A 28 4.94 -1.80 4.34
CA THR A 28 4.98 -0.35 4.56
C THR A 28 6.20 -0.01 5.44
N PRO A 29 7.01 1.04 5.15
CA PRO A 29 6.82 2.11 4.16
C PRO A 29 7.70 1.97 2.89
N CYS A 30 7.20 2.54 1.79
CA CYS A 30 7.68 2.38 0.41
C CYS A 30 8.86 3.29 0.05
N GLY A 31 9.84 2.73 -0.66
CA GLY A 31 10.97 3.41 -1.31
C GLY A 31 12.02 2.40 -1.76
N SER A 32 12.93 2.77 -2.67
CA SER A 32 14.18 2.01 -2.83
C SER A 32 14.86 2.00 -1.46
N LEU A 33 15.14 0.84 -0.89
CA LEU A 33 15.77 0.77 0.43
C LEU A 33 17.13 1.48 0.37
N GLN A 34 17.24 2.62 1.04
CA GLN A 34 18.48 3.37 1.17
C GLN A 34 19.24 2.96 2.45
N GLY A 35 20.45 3.46 2.64
CA GLY A 35 21.26 3.15 3.82
C GLY A 35 21.71 1.68 3.89
N LYS A 36 21.65 1.06 5.08
CA LYS A 36 22.19 -0.29 5.36
C LYS A 36 21.53 -1.42 4.56
N LEU A 37 20.37 -1.17 3.95
CA LEU A 37 19.60 -2.16 3.20
C LEU A 37 19.77 -2.06 1.68
N SER A 38 20.49 -1.04 1.20
CA SER A 38 20.74 -0.80 -0.24
C SER A 38 21.47 -1.94 -0.97
N GLY A 39 22.15 -2.81 -0.23
CA GLY A 39 22.88 -3.96 -0.77
C GLY A 39 22.05 -5.25 -0.90
N LEU A 40 20.81 -5.28 -0.43
CA LEU A 40 19.99 -6.50 -0.41
C LEU A 40 19.06 -6.58 -1.63
N LYS A 41 18.99 -7.74 -2.25
CA LYS A 41 18.05 -8.01 -3.36
C LYS A 41 16.63 -8.19 -2.82
N ALA A 42 15.63 -7.83 -3.63
CA ALA A 42 14.21 -8.01 -3.30
C ALA A 42 13.87 -9.46 -2.86
N SER A 43 14.53 -10.47 -3.43
CA SER A 43 14.37 -11.88 -3.05
C SER A 43 14.94 -12.22 -1.67
N GLU A 44 16.05 -11.58 -1.28
CA GLU A 44 16.67 -11.77 0.03
C GLU A 44 15.85 -11.10 1.12
N LEU A 45 15.25 -9.96 0.81
CA LEU A 45 14.32 -9.24 1.67
C LEU A 45 13.00 -9.99 1.83
N ALA A 46 12.43 -10.55 0.77
CA ALA A 46 11.28 -11.43 0.86
C ALA A 46 11.58 -12.67 1.72
N GLY A 47 12.76 -13.28 1.54
CA GLY A 47 13.22 -14.40 2.36
C GLY A 47 13.43 -14.01 3.83
N LEU A 48 14.00 -12.83 4.10
CA LEU A 48 14.18 -12.29 5.45
C LEU A 48 12.86 -11.89 6.10
N ALA A 49 11.89 -11.36 5.35
CA ALA A 49 10.55 -11.05 5.83
C ALA A 49 9.80 -12.32 6.21
N ILE A 50 9.79 -13.33 5.33
CA ILE A 50 9.22 -14.65 5.61
C ILE A 50 9.91 -15.30 6.82
N LYS A 51 11.24 -15.19 6.91
CA LYS A 51 12.02 -15.76 8.02
C LYS A 51 11.84 -14.99 9.33
N GLY A 52 11.70 -13.66 9.29
CA GLY A 52 11.42 -12.80 10.44
C GLY A 52 10.04 -13.08 11.01
N GLU A 53 9.04 -13.20 10.14
CA GLU A 53 7.67 -13.59 10.50
C GLU A 53 7.64 -15.01 11.10
N ALA A 54 8.30 -15.97 10.45
CA ALA A 54 8.37 -17.35 10.93
C ALA A 54 9.15 -17.51 12.26
N SER A 55 10.08 -16.60 12.58
CA SER A 55 10.94 -16.70 13.77
C SER A 55 10.53 -15.79 14.93
N ARG A 56 9.50 -14.94 14.76
CA ARG A 56 9.02 -13.98 15.76
C ARG A 56 10.13 -13.16 16.43
N GLN A 57 11.22 -12.93 15.71
CA GLN A 57 12.21 -11.96 16.12
C GLN A 57 11.65 -10.58 15.79
N ASN A 58 11.13 -9.94 16.83
CA ASN A 58 10.76 -8.53 16.92
C ASN A 58 11.29 -7.69 15.74
N THR A 59 10.49 -7.57 14.69
CA THR A 59 10.88 -6.91 13.42
C THR A 59 11.20 -5.43 13.62
N ALA A 60 10.78 -4.86 14.75
CA ALA A 60 11.13 -3.54 15.23
C ALA A 60 12.63 -3.38 15.61
N TYR A 61 13.36 -4.47 15.88
CA TYR A 61 14.75 -4.39 16.35
C TYR A 61 15.81 -4.42 15.24
N ILE A 62 15.44 -4.81 14.01
CA ILE A 62 16.38 -4.88 12.87
C ILE A 62 16.52 -3.52 12.16
N LEU A 63 15.62 -2.58 12.43
CA LEU A 63 15.59 -1.27 11.79
C LEU A 63 15.57 -0.18 12.87
N GLY A 64 16.75 0.27 13.28
CA GLY A 64 16.91 1.58 13.95
C GLY A 64 16.57 2.77 13.05
N ALA A 65 15.79 2.55 11.98
CA ALA A 65 15.23 3.51 11.05
C ALA A 65 13.99 4.12 11.72
N LYS A 66 14.20 5.20 12.48
CA LYS A 66 13.11 5.97 13.07
C LYS A 66 12.36 6.70 11.95
N SER A 67 11.25 7.36 12.28
CA SER A 67 10.33 8.12 11.42
C SER A 67 10.96 8.87 10.24
N GLU A 68 12.22 9.31 10.37
CA GLU A 68 13.07 9.95 9.36
C GLU A 68 13.21 9.15 8.05
N ASP A 69 13.26 7.81 8.09
CA ASP A 69 13.57 6.99 6.90
C ASP A 69 12.35 6.63 6.03
N GLY A 70 11.12 6.95 6.46
CA GLY A 70 9.90 6.54 5.74
C GLY A 70 8.71 7.49 5.81
N LEU A 71 8.73 8.50 6.69
CA LEU A 71 7.63 9.45 6.86
C LEU A 71 8.04 10.91 6.58
N PHE A 72 9.29 11.13 6.19
CA PHE A 72 9.82 12.43 5.80
C PHE A 72 10.29 12.39 4.35
N ASP A 73 10.12 13.51 3.66
CA ASP A 73 10.65 13.67 2.32
C ASP A 73 12.18 13.70 2.36
N ALA A 74 12.82 12.92 1.51
CA ALA A 74 14.27 12.75 1.53
C ALA A 74 15.05 14.00 1.07
N PHE A 75 14.40 14.92 0.34
CA PHE A 75 15.05 16.10 -0.23
C PHE A 75 14.86 17.33 0.64
N GLU A 76 13.65 17.54 1.13
CA GLU A 76 13.25 18.73 1.86
C GLU A 76 13.07 18.48 3.37
N ASN A 77 13.15 17.22 3.80
CA ASN A 77 13.02 16.81 5.20
C ASN A 77 11.72 17.31 5.87
N VAL A 78 10.63 17.31 5.10
CA VAL A 78 9.28 17.65 5.58
C VAL A 78 8.45 16.39 5.79
N PRO A 79 7.56 16.34 6.80
CA PRO A 79 6.64 15.22 6.99
C PRO A 79 5.76 14.98 5.76
N MET A 80 5.45 13.72 5.44
CA MET A 80 4.51 13.39 4.35
C MET A 80 3.13 14.05 4.50
N GLY A 81 2.70 14.29 5.75
CA GLY A 81 1.44 14.98 6.04
C GLY A 81 1.45 16.46 5.64
N ASP A 82 2.60 17.14 5.67
CA ASP A 82 2.73 18.51 5.19
C ASP A 82 2.53 18.58 3.66
N ILE A 83 3.02 17.57 2.94
CA ILE A 83 2.79 17.43 1.49
C ILE A 83 1.32 17.10 1.19
N ALA A 84 0.66 16.33 2.06
CA ALA A 84 -0.77 16.05 1.94
C ALA A 84 -1.62 17.31 2.11
N GLU A 85 -1.28 18.20 3.05
CA GLU A 85 -1.93 19.50 3.20
C GLU A 85 -1.77 20.37 1.94
N GLU A 86 -0.59 20.36 1.31
CA GLU A 86 -0.41 21.06 0.02
C GLU A 86 -1.28 20.47 -1.09
N CYS A 87 -1.43 19.15 -1.12
CA CYS A 87 -2.34 18.50 -2.05
C CYS A 87 -3.79 18.93 -1.83
N ALA A 88 -4.23 19.03 -0.58
CA ALA A 88 -5.59 19.44 -0.23
C ALA A 88 -5.87 20.85 -0.76
N ARG A 89 -4.91 21.77 -0.53
CA ARG A 89 -4.98 23.14 -1.03
C ARG A 89 -4.97 23.20 -2.57
N LYS A 90 -4.03 22.51 -3.24
CA LYS A 90 -3.91 22.54 -4.71
C LYS A 90 -5.10 21.88 -5.41
N SER A 91 -5.70 20.88 -4.78
CA SER A 91 -6.81 20.10 -5.34
C SER A 91 -8.19 20.63 -4.92
N ASP A 92 -8.24 21.67 -4.09
CA ASP A 92 -9.47 22.22 -3.52
C ASP A 92 -10.32 21.13 -2.85
N VAL A 93 -9.71 20.44 -1.89
CA VAL A 93 -10.32 19.40 -1.06
C VAL A 93 -10.40 19.92 0.37
N SER A 94 -11.61 20.12 0.86
CA SER A 94 -11.85 20.67 2.19
C SER A 94 -11.54 19.66 3.31
N ARG A 95 -11.56 20.15 4.56
CA ARG A 95 -11.50 19.28 5.74
C ARG A 95 -12.72 18.36 5.78
N GLU A 96 -13.88 18.89 5.45
CA GLU A 96 -15.16 18.19 5.45
C GLU A 96 -15.17 17.08 4.40
N ASP A 97 -14.61 17.33 3.21
CA ASP A 97 -14.47 16.30 2.16
C ASP A 97 -13.58 15.14 2.63
N GLN A 98 -12.46 15.45 3.30
CA GLN A 98 -11.55 14.43 3.83
C GLN A 98 -12.20 13.61 4.94
N ASP A 99 -12.89 14.24 5.88
CA ASP A 99 -13.58 13.54 6.97
C ASP A 99 -14.77 12.72 6.45
N ALA A 100 -15.51 13.22 5.44
CA ALA A 100 -16.58 12.45 4.80
C ALA A 100 -16.02 11.22 4.07
N TYR A 101 -14.91 11.36 3.35
CA TYR A 101 -14.24 10.25 2.68
C TYR A 101 -13.75 9.20 3.69
N ALA A 102 -13.06 9.62 4.75
CA ALA A 102 -12.58 8.73 5.79
C ALA A 102 -13.72 7.95 6.45
N ALA A 103 -14.81 8.64 6.83
CA ALA A 103 -15.99 7.99 7.41
C ALA A 103 -16.58 6.92 6.48
N GLU A 104 -16.66 7.20 5.17
CA GLU A 104 -17.14 6.24 4.18
C GLU A 104 -16.18 5.05 4.00
N SER A 105 -14.86 5.29 3.99
CA SER A 105 -13.85 4.21 3.92
C SER A 105 -13.96 3.26 5.11
N TYR A 106 -14.03 3.80 6.34
CA TYR A 106 -14.26 3.01 7.56
C TYR A 106 -15.59 2.25 7.53
N ARG A 107 -16.68 2.90 7.09
CA ARG A 107 -17.99 2.25 6.97
C ARG A 107 -17.95 1.06 6.00
N ARG A 108 -17.33 1.23 4.82
CA ARG A 108 -17.17 0.16 3.81
C ARG A 108 -16.31 -0.98 4.34
N ALA A 109 -15.20 -0.69 5.00
CA ALA A 109 -14.34 -1.70 5.60
C ALA A 109 -15.06 -2.49 6.69
N LEU A 110 -15.78 -1.81 7.59
CA LEU A 110 -16.56 -2.46 8.64
C LEU A 110 -17.64 -3.39 8.07
N GLU A 111 -18.34 -2.94 7.02
CA GLU A 111 -19.35 -3.75 6.34
C GLU A 111 -18.71 -4.95 5.63
N ALA A 112 -17.58 -4.76 4.95
CA ALA A 112 -16.85 -5.84 4.27
C ALA A 112 -16.35 -6.90 5.27
N THR A 113 -15.86 -6.48 6.43
CA THR A 113 -15.48 -7.37 7.54
C THR A 113 -16.69 -8.14 8.07
N LYS A 114 -17.78 -7.45 8.43
CA LYS A 114 -19.01 -8.07 8.97
C LYS A 114 -19.67 -9.05 8.00
N THR A 115 -19.69 -8.71 6.72
CA THR A 115 -20.26 -9.56 5.65
C THR A 115 -19.29 -10.65 5.18
N GLY A 116 -18.09 -10.71 5.75
CA GLY A 116 -17.10 -11.76 5.50
C GLY A 116 -16.46 -11.69 4.12
N LYS A 117 -16.42 -10.52 3.48
CA LYS A 117 -15.75 -10.31 2.18
C LYS A 117 -14.27 -10.67 2.23
N PHE A 118 -13.63 -10.42 3.37
CA PHE A 118 -12.20 -10.65 3.57
C PHE A 118 -11.84 -12.08 4.01
N LYS A 119 -12.82 -12.98 4.23
CA LYS A 119 -12.57 -14.35 4.72
C LYS A 119 -11.69 -15.20 3.81
N ARG A 120 -11.62 -14.86 2.52
CA ARG A 120 -10.80 -15.58 1.53
C ARG A 120 -9.37 -15.05 1.40
N GLU A 121 -9.11 -13.84 1.88
CA GLU A 121 -7.84 -13.13 1.70
C GLU A 121 -7.07 -12.95 3.01
N VAL A 122 -7.76 -12.83 4.15
CA VAL A 122 -7.16 -12.76 5.48
C VAL A 122 -6.93 -14.17 6.02
N ILE A 123 -5.67 -14.45 6.39
CA ILE A 123 -5.26 -15.69 7.05
C ILE A 123 -5.07 -15.41 8.53
N GLU A 124 -5.52 -16.32 9.38
CA GLU A 124 -5.33 -16.19 10.84
C GLU A 124 -3.84 -16.14 11.22
N VAL A 125 -3.52 -15.25 12.16
CA VAL A 125 -2.18 -15.11 12.72
C VAL A 125 -2.22 -15.44 14.19
N GLN A 126 -1.38 -16.39 14.60
CA GLN A 126 -1.21 -16.75 16.01
C GLN A 126 -0.12 -15.87 16.62
N VAL A 127 -0.47 -15.09 17.63
CA VAL A 127 0.45 -14.23 18.40
C VAL A 127 0.80 -14.95 19.71
N PRO A 128 2.09 -15.22 20.00
CA PRO A 128 2.48 -15.87 21.23
C PRO A 128 2.09 -15.04 22.44
N PRO A 129 1.81 -15.71 23.57
CA PRO A 129 1.61 -15.01 24.83
C PRO A 129 2.89 -14.27 25.26
N VAL A 130 2.73 -13.01 25.69
CA VAL A 130 3.83 -12.24 26.30
C VAL A 130 4.26 -12.83 27.65
N LYS A 131 3.32 -13.44 28.39
CA LYS A 131 3.57 -14.08 29.69
C LYS A 131 3.68 -15.59 29.54
N ARG A 132 4.72 -16.18 30.15
CA ARG A 132 4.92 -17.62 30.20
C ARG A 132 3.70 -18.30 30.84
N GLY A 133 3.06 -19.22 30.11
CA GLY A 133 1.89 -19.98 30.56
C GLY A 133 0.52 -19.41 30.17
N ALA A 134 0.44 -18.24 29.52
CA ALA A 134 -0.82 -17.75 28.95
C ALA A 134 -1.10 -18.40 27.58
N ALA A 135 -2.36 -18.34 27.14
CA ALA A 135 -2.75 -18.83 25.80
C ALA A 135 -2.29 -17.86 24.70
N PRO A 136 -1.94 -18.34 23.49
CA PRO A 136 -1.75 -17.50 22.32
C PRO A 136 -3.02 -16.71 21.98
N GLN A 137 -2.84 -15.50 21.46
CA GLN A 137 -3.93 -14.71 20.88
C GLN A 137 -4.03 -15.05 19.39
N THR A 138 -5.23 -15.26 18.89
CA THR A 138 -5.46 -15.43 17.46
C THR A 138 -6.01 -14.11 16.89
N VAL A 139 -5.34 -13.58 15.88
CA VAL A 139 -5.77 -12.42 15.11
C VAL A 139 -6.39 -12.92 13.81
N THR A 140 -7.66 -12.59 13.57
CA THR A 140 -8.44 -13.12 12.43
C THR A 140 -9.02 -12.04 11.53
N GLU A 141 -8.92 -10.78 11.93
CA GLU A 141 -9.48 -9.63 11.24
C GLU A 141 -8.60 -8.40 11.47
N ASP A 142 -8.84 -7.36 10.67
CA ASP A 142 -8.15 -6.09 10.83
C ASP A 142 -8.61 -5.39 12.12
N GLU A 143 -7.66 -5.12 13.00
CA GLU A 143 -7.92 -4.56 14.33
C GLU A 143 -8.43 -3.10 14.26
N GLU A 144 -7.97 -2.30 13.30
CA GLU A 144 -8.25 -0.85 13.28
C GLU A 144 -9.73 -0.58 12.97
N VAL A 145 -10.33 -1.39 12.08
CA VAL A 145 -11.74 -1.25 11.66
C VAL A 145 -12.72 -1.52 12.78
N VAL A 146 -12.37 -2.44 13.69
CA VAL A 146 -13.26 -2.91 14.76
C VAL A 146 -12.96 -2.27 16.10
N ALA A 147 -11.79 -1.62 16.24
CA ALA A 147 -11.35 -1.02 17.50
C ALA A 147 -12.27 0.13 17.97
N ARG A 148 -12.82 0.92 17.05
CA ARG A 148 -13.69 2.04 17.39
C ARG A 148 -14.67 2.36 16.26
N GLU A 149 -15.80 2.94 16.63
CA GLU A 149 -16.70 3.54 15.64
C GLU A 149 -16.10 4.83 15.10
N VAL A 150 -15.98 4.93 13.77
CA VAL A 150 -15.51 6.13 13.08
C VAL A 150 -16.63 6.67 12.21
N ASN A 151 -17.00 7.93 12.43
CA ASN A 151 -18.02 8.65 11.67
C ASN A 151 -17.65 10.14 11.56
N VAL A 152 -18.35 10.89 10.72
CA VAL A 152 -18.06 12.32 10.49
C VAL A 152 -18.08 13.13 11.80
N ALA A 153 -18.96 12.80 12.74
CA ALA A 153 -19.06 13.50 14.02
C ALA A 153 -17.90 13.18 14.98
N SER A 154 -17.31 11.98 14.91
CA SER A 154 -16.09 11.66 15.66
C SER A 154 -14.86 12.29 15.01
N LEU A 155 -14.80 12.30 13.68
CA LEU A 155 -13.70 12.86 12.90
C LEU A 155 -13.60 14.38 13.03
N SER A 156 -14.72 15.11 12.95
CA SER A 156 -14.74 16.58 13.02
C SER A 156 -14.19 17.16 14.33
N LYS A 157 -14.17 16.37 15.40
CA LYS A 157 -13.61 16.74 16.71
C LYS A 157 -12.09 16.66 16.76
N LEU A 158 -11.46 16.00 15.78
CA LEU A 158 -10.02 15.80 15.76
C LEU A 158 -9.30 17.09 15.35
N ARG A 159 -8.23 17.38 16.09
CA ARG A 159 -7.32 18.49 15.77
C ARG A 159 -6.38 18.05 14.64
N PRO A 160 -6.10 18.95 13.68
CA PRO A 160 -5.11 18.69 12.66
C PRO A 160 -3.72 18.39 13.22
N CYS A 161 -3.01 17.49 12.54
CA CYS A 161 -1.72 16.94 12.97
C CYS A 161 -0.52 17.60 12.28
N PHE A 162 -0.75 18.25 11.14
CA PHE A 162 0.27 18.83 10.27
C PHE A 162 -0.02 20.32 10.05
N LYS A 163 1.03 21.13 9.93
CA LYS A 163 0.92 22.60 9.81
C LYS A 163 2.11 23.15 9.02
N PRO A 164 2.11 23.00 7.68
CA PRO A 164 3.26 23.42 6.87
C PRO A 164 3.40 24.95 6.75
N SER A 165 2.33 25.72 6.98
CA SER A 165 2.40 27.20 7.03
C SER A 165 1.25 27.80 7.86
N GLU A 166 1.44 29.02 8.35
CA GLU A 166 0.41 29.80 9.08
C GLU A 166 -0.70 30.35 8.15
N ASP A 167 -0.49 30.30 6.83
CA ASP A 167 -1.35 30.96 5.85
C ASP A 167 -2.63 30.18 5.50
N PHE A 168 -2.80 28.95 6.01
CA PHE A 168 -4.00 28.16 5.76
C PHE A 168 -4.38 27.24 6.91
N GLY A 169 -5.69 26.95 7.00
CA GLY A 169 -6.24 26.04 7.99
C GLY A 169 -5.84 24.60 7.69
N PRO A 170 -5.10 23.91 8.57
CA PRO A 170 -4.72 22.52 8.36
C PRO A 170 -5.94 21.60 8.39
N THR A 171 -5.93 20.61 7.52
CA THR A 171 -7.07 19.73 7.22
C THR A 171 -6.81 18.26 7.55
N VAL A 172 -5.53 17.86 7.60
CA VAL A 172 -5.13 16.47 7.84
C VAL A 172 -5.13 16.19 9.35
N THR A 173 -5.85 15.16 9.75
CA THR A 173 -5.98 14.68 11.13
C THR A 173 -5.61 13.21 11.22
N ALA A 174 -5.41 12.73 12.45
CA ALA A 174 -5.21 11.30 12.70
C ALA A 174 -6.39 10.41 12.26
N GLY A 175 -7.58 10.97 12.03
CA GLY A 175 -8.75 10.20 11.59
C GLY A 175 -8.95 10.19 10.07
N ASN A 176 -8.27 11.06 9.33
CA ASN A 176 -8.34 11.11 7.86
C ASN A 176 -6.98 10.84 7.19
N ALA A 177 -5.99 10.40 7.97
CA ALA A 177 -4.69 9.87 7.56
C ALA A 177 -4.58 8.38 7.91
N SER A 178 -3.81 7.59 7.13
CA SER A 178 -3.59 6.18 7.46
C SER A 178 -2.79 6.04 8.77
N PRO A 179 -3.15 5.09 9.66
CA PRO A 179 -2.35 4.80 10.82
C PRO A 179 -1.03 4.11 10.45
N ILE A 180 -0.14 4.00 11.44
CA ILE A 180 1.03 3.11 11.33
C ILE A 180 0.55 1.71 11.69
N SER A 181 0.64 0.79 10.75
CA SER A 181 0.12 -0.58 10.89
C SER A 181 1.15 -1.63 10.51
N ASP A 182 1.04 -2.81 11.12
CA ASP A 182 1.82 -3.99 10.78
C ASP A 182 0.97 -4.96 9.94
N GLY A 183 1.53 -5.47 8.84
CA GLY A 183 0.84 -6.41 7.95
C GLY A 183 1.74 -6.92 6.83
N ALA A 184 1.32 -8.01 6.19
CA ALA A 184 2.00 -8.61 5.04
C ALA A 184 1.00 -9.21 4.05
N ALA A 185 1.34 -9.17 2.76
CA ALA A 185 0.59 -9.82 1.69
C ALA A 185 1.55 -10.57 0.75
N ALA A 186 1.07 -11.67 0.15
CA ALA A 186 1.84 -12.47 -0.80
C ALA A 186 0.98 -12.94 -1.97
N LEU A 187 1.56 -12.98 -3.17
CA LEU A 187 0.92 -13.47 -4.40
C LEU A 187 1.78 -14.54 -5.07
N VAL A 188 1.12 -15.56 -5.63
CA VAL A 188 1.76 -16.58 -6.47
C VAL A 188 1.52 -16.24 -7.93
N LEU A 189 2.59 -15.92 -8.66
CA LEU A 189 2.52 -15.63 -10.08
C LEU A 189 3.08 -16.78 -10.91
N MET A 190 2.45 -17.02 -12.05
CA MET A 190 2.82 -18.08 -12.98
C MET A 190 2.57 -17.63 -14.41
N SER A 191 3.44 -18.04 -15.33
CA SER A 191 3.19 -17.80 -16.76
C SER A 191 1.99 -18.62 -17.24
N ARG A 192 1.27 -18.10 -18.24
CA ARG A 192 0.15 -18.79 -18.87
C ARG A 192 0.53 -20.19 -19.35
N GLU A 193 1.65 -20.31 -20.06
CA GLU A 193 2.16 -21.59 -20.55
C GLU A 193 2.36 -22.61 -19.41
N LYS A 194 2.89 -22.16 -18.26
CA LYS A 194 3.13 -23.05 -17.13
C LYS A 194 1.85 -23.46 -16.41
N VAL A 195 0.86 -22.57 -16.32
CA VAL A 195 -0.48 -22.89 -15.81
C VAL A 195 -1.13 -23.98 -16.67
N GLU A 196 -1.08 -23.82 -18.00
CA GLU A 196 -1.64 -24.77 -18.96
C GLU A 196 -0.92 -26.13 -18.89
N ALA A 197 0.42 -26.12 -18.90
CA ALA A 197 1.22 -27.34 -18.81
C ALA A 197 1.01 -28.14 -17.50
N LEU A 198 0.63 -27.46 -16.41
CA LEU A 198 0.34 -28.10 -15.12
C LEU A 198 -1.16 -28.39 -14.92
N GLY A 199 -2.03 -28.05 -15.87
CA GLY A 199 -3.48 -28.24 -15.73
C GLY A 199 -4.13 -27.35 -14.65
N LEU A 200 -3.52 -26.22 -14.29
CA LEU A 200 -3.95 -25.34 -13.19
C LEU A 200 -4.89 -24.21 -13.63
N SER A 201 -5.52 -24.32 -14.80
CA SER A 201 -6.34 -23.23 -15.36
C SER A 201 -7.51 -22.85 -14.46
N SER A 202 -8.08 -23.81 -13.71
CA SER A 202 -9.16 -23.57 -12.73
C SER A 202 -8.70 -22.82 -11.47
N ASN A 203 -7.39 -22.70 -11.23
CA ASN A 203 -6.83 -22.05 -10.04
C ASN A 203 -6.49 -20.58 -10.27
N VAL A 204 -6.47 -20.11 -11.53
CA VAL A 204 -6.15 -18.72 -11.85
C VAL A 204 -7.26 -17.80 -11.35
N GLN A 205 -6.93 -16.90 -10.41
CA GLN A 205 -7.87 -15.90 -9.90
C GLN A 205 -7.89 -14.65 -10.80
N ALA A 206 -6.74 -14.21 -11.29
CA ALA A 206 -6.62 -12.99 -12.09
C ALA A 206 -5.49 -13.08 -13.13
N ILE A 207 -5.53 -12.20 -14.12
CA ILE A 207 -4.50 -12.04 -15.15
C ILE A 207 -3.97 -10.61 -15.08
N VAL A 208 -2.67 -10.45 -14.86
CA VAL A 208 -2.01 -9.15 -14.93
C VAL A 208 -1.97 -8.70 -16.40
N ARG A 209 -2.76 -7.67 -16.72
CA ARG A 209 -2.87 -7.14 -18.09
C ARG A 209 -1.75 -6.19 -18.45
N SER A 210 -1.34 -5.35 -17.52
CA SER A 210 -0.25 -4.39 -17.67
C SER A 210 0.16 -3.84 -16.30
N PHE A 211 1.22 -3.03 -16.30
CA PHE A 211 1.60 -2.15 -15.21
C PHE A 211 2.21 -0.87 -15.82
N ALA A 212 2.34 0.17 -15.01
CA ALA A 212 3.04 1.39 -15.39
C ALA A 212 3.52 2.15 -14.15
N ASP A 213 4.60 2.90 -14.34
CA ASP A 213 5.16 3.80 -13.34
C ASP A 213 5.00 5.26 -13.78
N ALA A 214 4.89 6.14 -12.79
CA ALA A 214 4.94 7.58 -12.99
C ALA A 214 5.66 8.24 -11.81
N GLU A 215 6.42 9.29 -12.13
CA GLU A 215 7.15 10.09 -11.18
C GLU A 215 6.82 11.56 -11.39
N GLN A 216 6.93 12.34 -10.33
CA GLN A 216 6.76 13.78 -10.29
C GLN A 216 7.77 14.35 -9.29
N GLU A 217 7.82 15.68 -9.17
CA GLU A 217 8.50 16.33 -8.05
C GLU A 217 8.01 15.73 -6.72
N PRO A 218 8.89 15.53 -5.71
CA PRO A 218 8.53 14.85 -4.47
C PRO A 218 7.29 15.44 -3.77
N ARG A 219 7.12 16.77 -3.78
CA ARG A 219 5.93 17.47 -3.24
C ARG A 219 4.62 17.16 -3.96
N LEU A 220 4.64 16.43 -5.07
CA LEU A 220 3.47 16.07 -5.86
C LEU A 220 3.15 14.57 -5.81
N PHE A 221 3.85 13.78 -4.97
CA PHE A 221 3.67 12.32 -4.91
C PHE A 221 2.20 11.90 -4.70
N THR A 222 1.45 12.70 -3.95
CA THR A 222 0.03 12.49 -3.63
C THR A 222 -0.88 12.44 -4.86
N THR A 223 -0.44 12.96 -6.01
CA THR A 223 -1.19 12.94 -7.28
C THR A 223 -0.58 12.05 -8.35
N SER A 224 0.56 11.41 -8.07
CA SER A 224 1.21 10.50 -9.03
C SER A 224 0.34 9.31 -9.48
N PRO A 225 -0.61 8.77 -8.68
CA PRO A 225 -1.54 7.75 -9.18
C PRO A 225 -2.33 8.20 -10.43
N SER A 226 -2.71 9.48 -10.52
CA SER A 226 -3.40 10.06 -11.69
C SER A 226 -2.57 10.04 -12.97
N LEU A 227 -1.26 9.89 -12.88
CA LEU A 227 -0.37 9.73 -14.03
C LEU A 227 -0.10 8.25 -14.34
N ALA A 228 -0.01 7.40 -13.32
CA ALA A 228 0.29 5.98 -13.46
C ALA A 228 -0.93 5.18 -13.99
N ILE A 229 -2.13 5.45 -13.48
CA ILE A 229 -3.35 4.73 -13.85
C ILE A 229 -3.63 4.82 -15.37
N PRO A 230 -3.66 6.01 -16.00
CA PRO A 230 -3.90 6.10 -17.45
C PRO A 230 -2.84 5.37 -18.27
N LYS A 231 -1.56 5.42 -17.88
CA LYS A 231 -0.48 4.69 -18.57
C LYS A 231 -0.69 3.19 -18.50
N ALA A 232 -1.07 2.66 -17.33
CA ALA A 232 -1.37 1.23 -17.17
C ALA A 232 -2.55 0.82 -18.05
N LEU A 233 -3.62 1.63 -18.10
CA LEU A 233 -4.79 1.37 -18.94
C LEU A 233 -4.44 1.35 -20.44
N VAL A 234 -3.64 2.32 -20.90
CA VAL A 234 -3.13 2.35 -22.29
C VAL A 234 -2.31 1.10 -22.59
N ASN A 235 -1.39 0.71 -21.70
CA ASN A 235 -0.58 -0.50 -21.86
C ASN A 235 -1.43 -1.78 -21.91
N ALA A 236 -2.58 -1.81 -21.21
CA ALA A 236 -3.50 -2.93 -21.22
C ALA A 236 -4.44 -2.96 -22.44
N GLY A 237 -4.52 -1.85 -23.19
CA GLY A 237 -5.55 -1.61 -24.21
C GLY A 237 -6.96 -1.54 -23.62
N ILE A 238 -7.10 -1.06 -22.38
CA ILE A 238 -8.36 -0.97 -21.65
C ILE A 238 -8.80 0.49 -21.57
N ARG A 239 -10.08 0.76 -21.83
CA ARG A 239 -10.67 2.09 -21.60
C ARG A 239 -11.03 2.24 -20.13
N GLN A 240 -10.92 3.46 -19.59
CA GLN A 240 -11.25 3.74 -18.19
C GLN A 240 -12.69 3.37 -17.82
N ASP A 241 -13.65 3.57 -18.73
CA ASP A 241 -15.06 3.23 -18.52
C ASP A 241 -15.31 1.71 -18.42
N ALA A 242 -14.41 0.89 -18.95
CA ALA A 242 -14.45 -0.57 -18.85
C ALA A 242 -13.82 -1.11 -17.56
N VAL A 243 -13.29 -0.25 -16.68
CA VAL A 243 -12.78 -0.67 -15.37
C VAL A 243 -13.93 -0.76 -14.38
N ASP A 244 -14.08 -1.93 -13.76
CA ASP A 244 -15.13 -2.17 -12.76
C ASP A 244 -14.79 -1.53 -11.42
N PHE A 245 -13.53 -1.66 -10.98
CA PHE A 245 -13.06 -1.18 -9.68
C PHE A 245 -11.66 -0.59 -9.76
N PHE A 246 -11.41 0.42 -8.93
CA PHE A 246 -10.10 1.02 -8.70
C PHE A 246 -9.73 0.87 -7.23
N GLU A 247 -8.50 0.43 -6.98
CA GLU A 247 -7.90 0.46 -5.64
C GLU A 247 -6.79 1.52 -5.65
N ILE A 248 -7.00 2.61 -4.90
CA ILE A 248 -6.05 3.70 -4.74
C ILE A 248 -5.66 3.75 -3.26
N ASN A 249 -4.39 3.51 -2.97
CA ASN A 249 -3.89 3.51 -1.59
C ASN A 249 -4.16 4.85 -0.89
N GLU A 250 -4.78 4.79 0.29
CA GLU A 250 -5.30 5.92 1.06
C GLU A 250 -4.27 6.40 2.10
N ALA A 251 -3.07 6.79 1.68
CA ALA A 251 -2.07 7.32 2.62
C ALA A 251 -2.63 8.51 3.43
N PHE A 252 -3.43 9.35 2.76
CA PHE A 252 -4.29 10.36 3.35
C PHE A 252 -5.58 10.41 2.53
N SER A 253 -6.71 10.79 3.14
CA SER A 253 -8.00 10.91 2.44
C SER A 253 -7.90 11.81 1.20
N VAL A 254 -7.14 12.90 1.32
CA VAL A 254 -6.86 13.81 0.20
C VAL A 254 -6.22 13.14 -1.00
N VAL A 255 -5.40 12.09 -0.83
CA VAL A 255 -4.79 11.35 -1.95
C VAL A 255 -5.89 10.71 -2.80
N ALA A 256 -6.82 9.99 -2.17
CA ALA A 256 -7.93 9.39 -2.90
C ALA A 256 -8.84 10.45 -3.52
N CYS A 257 -9.25 11.47 -2.75
CA CYS A 257 -10.10 12.55 -3.24
C CYS A 257 -9.49 13.28 -4.45
N ALA A 258 -8.22 13.66 -4.38
CA ALA A 258 -7.52 14.35 -5.46
C ALA A 258 -7.42 13.49 -6.73
N ASN A 259 -7.01 12.21 -6.60
CA ASN A 259 -6.88 11.33 -7.77
C ASN A 259 -8.24 10.98 -8.40
N MET A 260 -9.30 10.81 -7.59
CA MET A 260 -10.67 10.66 -8.11
C MET A 260 -11.10 11.88 -8.92
N LYS A 261 -10.82 13.09 -8.43
CA LYS A 261 -11.14 14.35 -9.12
C LYS A 261 -10.34 14.49 -10.42
N LEU A 262 -9.02 14.26 -10.38
CA LEU A 262 -8.12 14.39 -11.54
C LEU A 262 -8.45 13.40 -12.67
N LEU A 263 -8.85 12.17 -12.31
CA LEU A 263 -9.19 11.11 -13.27
C LEU A 263 -10.68 11.07 -13.62
N ALA A 264 -11.52 11.90 -12.98
CA ALA A 264 -12.98 11.85 -13.07
C ALA A 264 -13.53 10.42 -12.83
N LEU A 265 -13.06 9.77 -11.75
CA LEU A 265 -13.52 8.44 -11.36
C LEU A 265 -14.87 8.50 -10.64
N ASP A 266 -15.68 7.47 -10.84
CA ASP A 266 -16.87 7.23 -10.04
C ASP A 266 -16.46 6.72 -8.64
N ALA A 267 -16.82 7.47 -7.60
CA ALA A 267 -16.53 7.12 -6.20
C ALA A 267 -17.18 5.79 -5.75
N ALA A 268 -18.19 5.30 -6.47
CA ALA A 268 -18.78 3.98 -6.24
C ALA A 268 -17.88 2.82 -6.72
N LYS A 269 -16.86 3.11 -7.55
CA LYS A 269 -15.90 2.14 -8.08
C LYS A 269 -14.54 2.18 -7.37
N VAL A 270 -14.26 3.23 -6.59
CA VAL A 270 -12.97 3.38 -5.90
C VAL A 270 -13.07 2.83 -4.49
N ASN A 271 -12.14 1.95 -4.09
CA ASN A 271 -12.00 1.41 -2.73
C ASN A 271 -13.34 0.92 -2.15
N VAL A 272 -14.01 0.03 -2.88
CA VAL A 272 -15.40 -0.36 -2.61
C VAL A 272 -15.58 -1.15 -1.32
N TYR A 273 -14.50 -1.72 -0.79
CA TYR A 273 -14.47 -2.41 0.50
C TYR A 273 -13.66 -1.62 1.55
N GLY A 274 -13.45 -0.32 1.34
CA GLY A 274 -12.55 0.51 2.16
C GLY A 274 -11.07 0.28 1.79
N GLY A 275 -10.22 1.24 2.19
CA GLY A 275 -8.78 1.26 1.89
C GLY A 275 -7.88 1.41 3.12
N THR A 276 -6.64 1.89 2.89
CA THR A 276 -5.43 1.88 3.75
C THR A 276 -5.54 2.41 5.18
N PHE A 277 -6.69 2.92 5.62
CA PHE A 277 -6.98 2.96 7.07
C PHE A 277 -6.99 1.54 7.69
N VAL A 278 -6.94 0.52 6.84
CA VAL A 278 -7.17 -0.90 7.09
C VAL A 278 -6.14 -1.67 6.26
N ALA A 279 -5.27 -2.44 6.90
CA ALA A 279 -4.14 -3.13 6.29
C ALA A 279 -4.56 -4.39 5.51
N VAL A 280 -5.14 -4.25 4.31
CA VAL A 280 -5.11 -5.33 3.28
C VAL A 280 -5.11 -4.72 1.87
N GLN A 281 -3.95 -4.70 1.20
CA GLN A 281 -3.89 -4.47 -0.25
C GLN A 281 -3.17 -5.61 -0.98
N ALA A 282 -3.94 -6.69 -1.18
CA ALA A 282 -3.78 -7.64 -2.28
C ALA A 282 -5.16 -8.28 -2.56
N LYS A 283 -6.15 -7.48 -2.96
CA LYS A 283 -7.49 -7.98 -3.25
C LYS A 283 -7.53 -8.54 -4.68
N CYS A 284 -7.55 -9.87 -4.79
CA CYS A 284 -7.98 -10.53 -6.02
C CYS A 284 -9.50 -10.62 -5.97
N LEU A 285 -10.19 -9.69 -6.64
CA LEU A 285 -11.62 -9.80 -6.95
C LEU A 285 -11.88 -10.94 -7.93
#